data_AF-A0A2E6J9Y3-F1
#
_entry.id   AF-A0A2E6J9Y3-F1
#
_cell.length_a   1.000
_cell.length_b   1.000
_cell.length_c   1.000
_cell.angle_alpha   90.00
_cell.angle_beta   90.00
_cell.angle_gamma   90.00
#
_symmetry.space_group_name_H-M   'P 1'
#
loop_
_entity.id
_entity.type
_entity.pdbx_description
1 polymer ?
#
loop_
_entity_poly.entity_id
_entity_poly.type
_entity_poly.pdbx_seq_one_letter_code
_entity_poly.pdbx_strand_id
1 'polypeptide(L)' 'MVELMPKVIKPLTELQVRNLKPRVMPDGTLKMNKVLVGNCPNLYTYVKPSGTKSCVLRPKLFDTRPEMVLGSYATNAVK' A
#
# COMPACT_ATOMS: atom_id res chain seq x y z
N MET A 1 9.98 12.51 28.86
CA MET A 1 9.80 12.58 27.39
C MET A 1 9.66 11.15 26.90
N VAL A 2 8.52 10.77 26.30
CA VAL A 2 8.39 9.42 25.72
C VAL A 2 9.00 9.48 24.32
N GLU A 3 10.18 8.89 24.15
CA GLU A 3 10.75 8.66 22.82
C GLU A 3 9.80 7.73 22.05
N LEU A 4 9.13 8.28 21.04
CA LEU A 4 8.39 7.50 20.05
C LEU A 4 9.39 6.70 19.24
N MET A 5 9.61 5.44 19.61
CA MET A 5 10.44 4.53 18.82
C MET A 5 10.01 4.58 17.35
N PRO A 6 10.98 4.69 16.41
CA PRO A 6 10.66 4.72 14.99
C PRO A 6 9.91 3.44 14.64
N LYS A 7 8.69 3.58 14.11
CA LYS A 7 7.88 2.45 13.65
C LYS A 7 8.65 1.77 12.51
N VAL A 8 9.34 0.68 12.83
CA VAL A 8 9.99 -0.16 11.83
C VAL A 8 8.89 -0.89 11.06
N ILE A 9 8.58 -0.38 9.87
CA ILE A 9 7.63 -1.02 8.97
C ILE A 9 8.38 -2.15 8.29
N LYS A 10 7.93 -3.38 8.51
CA LYS A 10 8.52 -4.57 7.90
C LYS A 10 8.23 -4.60 6.39
N PRO A 11 9.17 -5.11 5.58
CA PRO A 11 8.90 -5.34 4.16
C PRO A 11 7.72 -6.31 4.01
N LEU A 12 6.92 -6.13 2.97
CA LEU A 12 5.82 -7.04 2.66
C LEU A 12 6.34 -8.22 1.85
N THR A 13 5.96 -9.42 2.24
CA THR A 13 6.13 -10.63 1.42
C THR A 13 5.07 -10.68 0.33
N GLU A 14 5.34 -11.43 -0.75
CA GLU A 14 4.37 -11.61 -1.84
C GLU A 14 3.04 -12.19 -1.36
N LEU A 15 3.07 -13.16 -0.43
CA LEU A 15 1.88 -13.74 0.17
C LEU A 15 1.07 -12.69 0.95
N GLN A 16 1.75 -11.83 1.71
CA GLN A 16 1.09 -10.72 2.41
C GLN A 16 0.45 -9.74 1.42
N VAL A 17 1.15 -9.37 0.35
CA VAL A 17 0.61 -8.52 -0.71
C VAL A 17 -0.63 -9.16 -1.33
N ARG A 18 -0.59 -10.46 -1.66
CA ARG A 18 -1.71 -11.23 -2.23
C ARG A 18 -2.94 -11.22 -1.31
N ASN A 19 -2.73 -11.29 0.00
CA ASN A 19 -3.81 -11.31 0.99
C ASN A 19 -4.36 -9.93 1.38
N LEU A 20 -3.75 -8.82 0.94
CA LEU A 20 -4.29 -7.48 1.22
C LEU A 20 -5.70 -7.29 0.64
N LYS A 21 -6.61 -6.73 1.42
CA LYS A 21 -7.99 -6.45 0.99
C LYS A 21 -8.24 -4.94 0.90
N PRO A 22 -9.24 -4.51 0.10
CA PRO A 22 -9.76 -3.15 0.18
C PRO A 22 -10.23 -2.85 1.60
N ARG A 23 -10.26 -1.56 1.97
CA ARG A 23 -10.69 -1.15 3.31
C ARG A 23 -12.21 -1.14 3.33
N VAL A 24 -12.82 -1.93 4.21
CA VAL A 24 -14.26 -1.93 4.47
C VAL A 24 -14.59 -0.76 5.41
N MET A 25 -15.52 0.09 5.00
CA MET A 25 -16.06 1.19 5.81
C MET A 25 -17.22 0.69 6.68
N PRO A 26 -17.62 1.43 7.74
CA PRO A 26 -18.75 1.05 8.59
C PRO A 26 -20.09 0.92 7.86
N ASP A 27 -20.25 1.60 6.72
CA ASP A 27 -21.42 1.55 5.84
C ASP A 27 -21.40 0.37 4.84
N GLY A 28 -20.38 -0.49 4.91
CA GLY A 28 -20.19 -1.62 3.99
C GLY A 28 -19.50 -1.26 2.67
N THR A 29 -19.20 0.02 2.41
CA THR A 29 -18.52 0.42 1.18
C THR A 29 -17.04 0.03 1.18
N LEU A 30 -16.52 -0.34 0.01
CA LEU A 30 -15.10 -0.64 -0.18
C LEU A 30 -14.36 0.62 -0.62
N LYS A 31 -13.34 1.03 0.15
CA LYS A 31 -12.41 2.11 -0.21
C LYS A 31 -11.02 1.57 -0.47
N MET A 32 -10.23 2.38 -1.18
CA MET A 32 -8.84 2.06 -1.46
C MET A 32 -8.04 1.90 -0.17
N ASN A 33 -7.32 0.79 -0.05
CA ASN A 33 -6.40 0.54 1.05
C ASN A 33 -4.98 0.91 0.61
N LYS A 34 -4.33 1.83 1.32
CA LYS A 34 -2.95 2.27 1.04
C LYS A 34 -2.03 1.69 2.11
N VAL A 35 -1.30 0.63 1.76
CA VAL A 35 -0.41 -0.08 2.68
C VAL A 35 1.03 0.35 2.45
N LEU A 36 1.69 0.89 3.46
CA LEU A 36 3.10 1.29 3.36
C LEU A 36 3.98 0.04 3.34
N VAL A 37 4.91 -0.04 2.39
CA VAL A 37 5.86 -1.13 2.23
C VAL A 37 7.11 -0.79 3.04
N GLY A 38 7.55 -1.71 3.90
CA GLY A 38 8.79 -1.54 4.66
C GLY A 38 10.04 -1.47 3.79
N ASN A 39 11.13 -0.99 4.37
CA ASN A 39 12.47 -0.84 3.77
C ASN A 39 12.58 0.10 2.55
N CYS A 40 11.47 0.59 1.99
CA CYS A 40 11.47 1.59 0.92
C CYS A 40 10.64 2.82 1.32
N PRO A 41 11.29 3.98 1.59
CA PRO A 41 10.58 5.17 2.07
C PRO A 41 9.52 5.64 1.07
N ASN A 42 8.30 5.86 1.58
CA ASN A 42 7.14 6.32 0.81
C ASN A 42 6.71 5.39 -0.35
N LEU A 43 7.07 4.10 -0.30
CA LEU A 43 6.55 3.11 -1.23
C LEU A 43 5.28 2.46 -0.68
N TYR A 44 4.21 2.44 -1.45
CA TYR A 44 2.92 1.91 -1.03
C TYR A 44 2.43 0.81 -1.97
N THR A 45 1.71 -0.15 -1.42
CA THR A 45 0.80 -1.02 -2.16
C THR A 45 -0.62 -0.47 -2.03
N TYR A 46 -1.19 -0.04 -3.14
CA TYR A 46 -2.57 0.41 -3.23
C TYR A 46 -3.46 -0.75 -3.62
N VAL A 47 -4.49 -1.04 -2.82
CA VAL A 47 -5.53 -2.02 -3.13
C VAL A 47 -6.81 -1.26 -3.45
N LYS A 48 -7.19 -1.24 -4.73
CA LYS A 48 -8.43 -0.62 -5.19
C LYS A 48 -9.66 -1.41 -4.71
N PRO A 49 -10.85 -0.79 -4.65
CA PRO A 49 -12.09 -1.51 -4.34
C PRO A 49 -12.35 -2.72 -5.24
N SER A 50 -11.88 -2.70 -6.49
CA SER A 50 -11.92 -3.83 -7.43
C SER A 50 -11.04 -5.02 -7.05
N GLY A 51 -10.19 -4.89 -6.02
CA GLY A 51 -9.18 -5.89 -5.65
C GLY A 51 -7.86 -5.76 -6.43
N THR A 52 -7.81 -4.91 -7.46
CA THR A 52 -6.56 -4.61 -8.20
C THR A 52 -5.53 -4.01 -7.26
N LYS A 53 -4.28 -4.48 -7.36
CA LYS A 53 -3.18 -4.01 -6.53
C LYS A 53 -2.12 -3.33 -7.39
N SER A 54 -1.68 -2.16 -6.97
CA SER A 54 -0.64 -1.39 -7.66
C SER A 54 0.44 -0.96 -6.70
N CYS A 55 1.68 -0.96 -7.18
CA CYS A 55 2.84 -0.44 -6.47
C CYS A 55 2.97 1.05 -6.79
N VAL A 56 2.96 1.91 -5.77
CA VAL A 56 2.91 3.37 -5.90
C VAL A 56 3.98 4.02 -5.02
N LEU A 57 4.89 4.76 -5.64
CA LEU A 57 5.85 5.59 -4.93
C LEU A 57 5.27 6.98 -4.69
N ARG A 58 5.46 7.51 -3.48
CA ARG A 58 5.01 8.86 -3.10
C ARG A 58 6.18 9.71 -2.59
N PRO A 59 7.14 10.06 -3.46
CA PRO A 59 8.31 10.81 -3.02
C PRO A 59 7.86 12.16 -2.43
N LYS A 60 8.61 12.65 -1.43
CA LYS A 60 8.45 14.03 -0.97
C LYS A 60 9.29 14.92 -1.89
N LEU A 61 8.62 15.68 -2.75
CA LEU A 61 9.26 16.65 -3.65
C LEU A 61 8.82 18.04 -3.21
N PHE A 62 9.70 18.75 -2.50
CA PHE A 62 9.40 20.04 -1.85
C PHE A 62 8.16 19.91 -0.95
N ASP A 63 7.12 20.70 -1.22
CA ASP A 63 5.83 20.70 -0.50
C ASP A 63 4.80 19.72 -1.10
N THR A 64 5.18 18.98 -2.15
CA THR A 64 4.29 18.06 -2.85
C THR A 64 4.64 16.60 -2.59
N ARG A 65 3.64 15.74 -2.70
CA ARG A 65 3.78 14.28 -2.65
C ARG A 65 3.09 13.65 -3.86
N PRO A 66 3.66 13.78 -5.06
CA PRO A 66 3.08 13.18 -6.25
C PRO A 66 2.97 11.66 -6.08
N GLU A 67 1.99 11.05 -6.74
CA GLU A 67 1.81 9.60 -6.76
C GLU A 67 2.34 9.07 -8.09
N MET A 68 3.33 8.17 -8.04
CA MET A 68 3.92 7.54 -9.21
C MET A 68 3.62 6.04 -9.19
N VAL A 69 2.85 5.57 -10.18
CA VAL A 69 2.56 4.14 -10.31
C VAL A 69 3.76 3.45 -10.95
N LEU A 70 4.38 2.52 -10.22
CA LEU A 70 5.54 1.74 -10.69
C LEU A 70 5.11 0.47 -11.45
N GLY A 71 3.90 -0.01 -11.19
CA GLY A 71 3.36 -1.19 -11.84
C GLY A 71 2.14 -1.74 -11.10
N SER A 72 1.47 -2.71 -11.71
CA SER A 72 0.41 -3.48 -11.06
C SER A 72 0.92 -4.88 -10.73
N TYR A 73 0.52 -5.40 -9.59
CA TYR A 73 0.75 -6.81 -9.30
C TYR A 73 -0.07 -7.64 -10.27
N ALA A 74 0.53 -8.69 -10.82
CA ALA A 74 -0.19 -9.62 -11.68
C ALA A 74 -1.42 -10.14 -10.92
N THR A 75 -2.61 -9.85 -11.44
CA THR A 75 -3.82 -10.56 -11.07
C THR A 75 -3.73 -11.93 -11.71
N ASN A 76 -2.78 -12.77 -11.27
CA ASN A 76 -2.76 -14.16 -11.69
C ASN A 76 -4.07 -14.76 -11.19
N ALA A 77 -4.97 -14.96 -12.15
CA ALA A 77 -6.11 -15.85 -12.05
C ALA A 77 -5.61 -17.12 -11.35
N VAL A 78 -6.30 -17.49 -10.28
CA VAL A 78 -6.22 -18.85 -9.76
C VAL A 78 -6.44 -19.76 -10.96
N LYS A 79 -5.39 -20.46 -11.39
CA LYS A 79 -5.54 -21.70 -12.13
C LYS A 79 -5.59 -22.82 -11.11
#